data_AF-A0AAU1KAA8-F1
#
_entry.id   AF-A0AAU1KAA8-F1
#
_cell.length_a   1.000
_cell.length_b   1.000
_cell.length_c   1.000
_cell.angle_alpha   90.00
_cell.angle_beta   90.00
_cell.angle_gamma   90.00
#
_symmetry.space_group_name_H-M   'P 1'
#
loop_
_entity.id
_entity.type
_entity.pdbx_description
1 polymer ?
#
loop_
_entity_poly.entity_id
_entity_poly.type
_entity_poly.pdbx_seq_one_letter_code
_entity_poly.pdbx_strand_id
1 'polypeptide(L)'
;MLEGLVEHFAFDPEELDAVHGQAWDSLSDRFAKATEGLAIPFAADVTRGSVLGRIETPALLKKANVGKEGIKFATPLPPHEHLPKEIHELISADPVRCQLFKDDYAVTKSPQSFAGALAAIDVPESHKSAHKQAVDRLAGARSYGELKVKTQASAFLPGVTLPTSLTQTATRSRGGHGVLNPVTAELPPNTKGFER
;
A
#
# COMPACT_ATOMS: atom_id res chain seq x y z
N MET A 1 -8.51 14.97 34.06
CA MET A 1 -9.10 16.16 33.39
C MET A 1 -10.58 15.94 33.06
N LEU A 2 -11.00 14.73 32.66
CA LEU A 2 -12.42 14.36 32.51
C LEU A 2 -13.15 14.18 33.86
N GLU A 3 -12.50 13.62 34.89
CA GLU A 3 -13.11 13.35 36.21
C GLU A 3 -13.69 14.60 36.88
N GLY A 4 -12.99 15.74 36.82
CA GLY A 4 -13.46 17.00 37.41
C GLY A 4 -14.63 17.66 36.66
N LEU A 5 -14.86 17.31 35.39
CA LEU A 5 -16.04 17.79 34.64
C LEU A 5 -17.27 16.93 34.96
N VAL A 6 -17.08 15.62 35.09
CA VAL A 6 -18.13 14.66 35.44
C VAL A 6 -18.71 14.96 36.83
N GLU A 7 -17.86 15.21 37.83
CA GLU A 7 -18.30 15.60 39.18
C GLU A 7 -19.04 16.95 39.19
N HIS A 8 -18.62 17.91 38.36
CA HIS A 8 -19.17 19.26 38.40
C HIS A 8 -20.54 19.39 37.72
N PHE A 9 -20.80 18.56 36.70
CA PHE A 9 -22.04 18.59 35.93
C PHE A 9 -22.98 17.39 36.20
N ALA A 10 -22.60 16.47 37.10
CA ALA A 10 -23.37 15.28 37.46
C ALA A 10 -23.78 14.41 36.26
N PHE A 11 -22.87 14.23 35.31
CA PHE A 11 -23.08 13.29 34.20
C PHE A 11 -22.70 11.87 34.63
N ASP A 12 -23.46 10.88 34.16
CA ASP A 12 -23.00 9.49 34.19
C ASP A 12 -21.86 9.32 33.16
N PRO A 13 -20.65 8.86 33.55
CA PRO A 13 -19.55 8.63 32.64
C PRO A 13 -19.89 7.72 31.45
N GLU A 14 -20.71 6.70 31.67
CA GLU A 14 -21.10 5.76 30.61
C GLU A 14 -22.07 6.41 29.63
N GLU A 15 -23.00 7.24 30.11
CA GLU A 15 -23.89 8.02 29.24
C GLU A 15 -23.12 9.10 28.47
N LEU A 16 -22.15 9.76 29.10
CA LEU A 16 -21.33 10.78 28.44
C LEU A 16 -20.47 10.18 27.33
N ASP A 17 -19.85 9.03 27.57
CA ASP A 17 -19.07 8.32 26.55
C ASP A 17 -19.96 7.81 25.41
N ALA A 18 -21.14 7.28 25.72
CA ALA A 18 -22.12 6.85 24.73
C ALA A 18 -22.63 8.00 23.85
N VAL A 19 -22.99 9.14 24.44
CA VAL A 19 -23.45 10.34 23.72
C VAL A 19 -22.31 10.92 22.87
N HIS A 20 -21.09 10.95 23.40
CA HIS A 20 -19.92 11.43 22.68
C HIS A 20 -19.63 10.55 21.46
N GLY A 21 -19.64 9.22 21.61
CA GLY A 21 -19.46 8.28 20.51
C GLY A 21 -20.51 8.44 19.40
N GLN A 22 -21.79 8.56 19.77
CA GLN A 22 -22.89 8.76 18.81
C GLN A 22 -22.81 10.09 18.08
N ALA A 23 -22.37 11.16 18.76
CA ALA A 23 -22.20 12.47 18.15
C ALA A 23 -21.11 12.45 17.08
N TRP A 24 -19.96 11.82 17.36
CA TRP A 24 -18.89 11.67 16.38
C TRP A 24 -19.28 10.77 15.22
N ASP A 25 -19.94 9.63 15.49
CA ASP A 25 -20.44 8.73 14.45
C ASP A 25 -21.40 9.47 13.49
N SER A 26 -22.32 10.26 14.04
CA SER A 26 -23.28 11.05 13.27
C SER A 26 -22.60 12.15 12.46
N LEU A 27 -21.60 12.82 13.03
CA LEU A 27 -20.85 13.86 12.34
C LEU A 27 -20.04 13.27 11.17
N SER A 28 -19.34 12.17 11.39
CA SER A 28 -18.54 11.49 10.38
C SER A 28 -19.37 10.91 9.25
N ASP A 29 -20.54 10.34 9.54
CA ASP A 29 -21.49 9.90 8.50
C ASP A 29 -21.94 11.07 7.61
N ARG A 30 -22.31 12.21 8.21
CA ARG A 30 -22.67 13.43 7.46
C ARG A 30 -21.49 13.97 6.66
N PHE A 31 -20.29 13.98 7.23
CA PHE A 31 -19.08 14.41 6.56
C PHE A 31 -18.77 13.55 5.32
N ALA A 32 -18.79 12.22 5.47
CA ALA A 32 -18.58 11.31 4.34
C ALA A 32 -19.66 11.45 3.25
N LYS A 33 -20.92 11.66 3.64
CA LYS A 33 -22.02 11.93 2.70
C LYS A 33 -21.88 13.26 1.99
N ALA A 34 -21.35 14.29 2.65
CA ALA A 34 -21.13 15.61 2.04
C ALA A 34 -19.84 15.68 1.20
N THR A 35 -18.90 14.76 1.39
CA THR A 35 -17.60 14.76 0.69
C THR A 35 -17.77 14.49 -0.81
N GLU A 36 -17.16 15.30 -1.67
CA GLU A 36 -17.21 15.14 -3.13
C GLU A 36 -15.80 15.11 -3.73
N GLY A 37 -15.64 14.35 -4.82
CA GLY A 37 -14.39 14.24 -5.55
C GLY A 37 -13.34 13.42 -4.79
N LEU A 38 -12.38 14.11 -4.17
CA LEU A 38 -11.19 13.50 -3.58
C LEU A 38 -11.26 13.50 -2.05
N ALA A 39 -11.17 12.32 -1.46
CA ALA A 39 -11.04 12.09 -0.02
C ALA A 39 -9.61 11.66 0.32
N ILE A 40 -8.97 12.37 1.25
CA ILE A 40 -7.58 12.10 1.66
C ILE A 40 -7.52 11.75 3.15
N PRO A 41 -7.63 10.47 3.53
CA PRO A 41 -7.36 10.04 4.89
C PRO A 41 -5.88 10.16 5.26
N PHE A 42 -5.62 10.73 6.44
CA PHE A 42 -4.31 10.76 7.10
C PHE A 42 -4.17 9.55 8.03
N ALA A 43 -4.18 8.36 7.43
CA ALA A 43 -4.03 7.11 8.15
C ALA A 43 -3.01 6.22 7.44
N ALA A 44 -2.18 5.52 8.20
CA ALA A 44 -1.28 4.50 7.67
C ALA A 44 -2.02 3.22 7.29
N ASP A 45 -3.24 3.01 7.80
CA ASP A 45 -4.09 1.86 7.48
C ASP A 45 -5.53 2.09 7.96
N VAL A 46 -6.48 1.27 7.50
CA VAL A 46 -7.88 1.28 7.94
C VAL A 46 -8.12 0.12 8.90
N THR A 47 -8.58 0.41 10.12
CA THR A 47 -9.00 -0.62 11.08
C THR A 47 -10.51 -0.69 11.16
N ARG A 48 -11.06 -1.90 11.32
CA ARG A 48 -12.52 -2.13 11.27
C ARG A 48 -13.28 -1.38 12.37
N GLY A 49 -12.65 -1.19 13.54
CA GLY A 49 -13.25 -0.47 14.67
C GLY A 49 -13.13 1.06 14.60
N SER A 50 -12.29 1.61 13.73
CA SER A 50 -12.15 3.07 13.59
C SER A 50 -13.38 3.69 12.95
N VAL A 51 -13.65 4.98 13.24
CA VAL A 51 -14.69 5.76 12.55
C VAL A 51 -14.45 5.77 11.03
N LEU A 52 -13.18 5.90 10.61
CA LEU A 52 -12.78 5.79 9.21
C LEU A 52 -13.24 4.46 8.59
N GLY A 53 -12.92 3.33 9.21
CA GLY A 53 -13.23 2.01 8.67
C GLY A 53 -14.68 1.57 8.81
N ARG A 54 -15.36 1.94 9.90
CA ARG A 54 -16.75 1.53 10.18
C ARG A 54 -17.77 2.43 9.48
N ILE A 55 -17.46 3.71 9.30
CA ILE A 55 -18.43 4.73 8.87
C ILE A 55 -17.99 5.40 7.57
N GLU A 56 -16.85 6.09 7.59
CA GLU A 56 -16.50 7.03 6.50
C GLU A 56 -16.13 6.29 5.20
N THR A 57 -15.18 5.36 5.25
CA THR A 57 -14.72 4.63 4.07
C THR A 57 -15.84 3.84 3.38
N PRO A 58 -16.70 3.06 4.09
CA PRO A 58 -17.83 2.39 3.45
C PRO A 58 -18.84 3.36 2.82
N ALA A 59 -19.05 4.54 3.42
CA ALA A 59 -19.93 5.56 2.84
C ALA A 59 -19.34 6.16 1.56
N LEU A 60 -18.04 6.50 1.57
CA LEU A 60 -17.32 7.06 0.43
C LEU A 60 -17.24 6.08 -0.75
N LEU A 61 -17.01 4.79 -0.49
CA LEU A 61 -16.95 3.75 -1.53
C LEU A 61 -18.26 3.60 -2.30
N LYS A 62 -19.41 3.85 -1.67
CA LYS A 62 -20.74 3.78 -2.31
C LYS A 62 -21.04 4.99 -3.20
N LYS A 63 -20.26 6.08 -3.08
CA LYS A 63 -20.50 7.32 -3.85
C LYS A 63 -19.87 7.23 -5.23
N ALA A 64 -20.67 7.41 -6.27
CA ALA A 64 -20.21 7.37 -7.66
C ALA A 64 -19.15 8.44 -7.99
N ASN A 65 -19.20 9.60 -7.33
CA ASN A 65 -18.28 10.72 -7.55
C ASN A 65 -17.02 10.67 -6.66
N VAL A 66 -16.89 9.68 -5.78
CA VAL A 66 -15.68 9.44 -4.97
C VAL A 66 -15.20 8.03 -5.29
N GLY A 67 -15.88 7.01 -4.76
CA GLY A 67 -15.56 5.60 -4.99
C GLY A 67 -14.12 5.25 -4.61
N LYS A 68 -13.64 4.08 -5.02
CA LYS A 68 -12.27 3.61 -4.76
C LYS A 68 -11.19 4.46 -5.43
N GLU A 69 -11.52 5.13 -6.52
CA GLU A 69 -10.56 5.99 -7.24
C GLU A 69 -10.38 7.35 -6.60
N GLY A 70 -11.41 7.86 -5.91
CA GLY A 70 -11.40 9.14 -5.22
C GLY A 70 -10.89 9.09 -3.78
N ILE A 71 -10.52 7.92 -3.25
CA ILE A 71 -9.90 7.80 -1.92
C ILE A 71 -8.38 7.64 -2.11
N LYS A 72 -7.57 8.53 -1.52
CA LYS A 72 -6.10 8.50 -1.62
C LYS A 72 -5.46 8.65 -0.25
N PHE A 73 -4.56 7.76 0.14
CA PHE A 73 -3.95 7.84 1.47
C PHE A 73 -2.74 8.76 1.45
N ALA A 74 -2.73 9.78 2.33
CA ALA A 74 -1.57 10.67 2.46
C ALA A 74 -0.36 9.96 3.05
N THR A 75 -0.60 8.94 3.88
CA THR A 75 0.45 8.18 4.56
C THR A 75 0.70 6.86 3.82
N PRO A 76 1.97 6.54 3.48
CA PRO A 76 2.28 5.25 2.88
C PRO A 76 1.95 4.10 3.84
N LEU A 77 1.57 2.96 3.28
CA LEU A 77 1.35 1.74 4.07
C LEU A 77 2.71 1.25 4.62
N PRO A 78 2.83 0.98 5.93
CA PRO A 78 4.06 0.42 6.49
C PRO A 78 4.39 -0.94 5.88
N PRO A 79 5.67 -1.31 5.73
CA PRO A 79 6.05 -2.61 5.20
C PRO A 79 5.58 -3.73 6.14
N HIS A 80 5.12 -4.83 5.54
CA HIS A 80 4.67 -6.03 6.24
C HIS A 80 5.63 -7.18 5.99
N GLU A 81 6.48 -7.50 6.96
CA GLU A 81 7.55 -8.50 6.79
C GLU A 81 7.03 -9.89 6.44
N HIS A 82 5.81 -10.24 6.85
CA HIS A 82 5.19 -11.54 6.56
C HIS A 82 4.63 -11.63 5.12
N LEU A 83 4.50 -10.50 4.42
CA LEU A 83 3.99 -10.47 3.04
C LEU A 83 5.13 -10.41 2.03
N PRO A 84 5.03 -11.15 0.91
CA PRO A 84 5.87 -10.92 -0.26
C PRO A 84 5.70 -9.50 -0.79
N LYS A 85 6.75 -8.97 -1.43
CA LYS A 85 6.80 -7.61 -1.95
C LYS A 85 5.64 -7.31 -2.91
N GLU A 86 5.36 -8.23 -3.83
CA GLU A 86 4.30 -8.11 -4.83
C GLU A 86 2.89 -8.01 -4.21
N ILE A 87 2.66 -8.71 -3.09
CA ILE A 87 1.38 -8.63 -2.37
C ILE A 87 1.31 -7.31 -1.60
N HIS A 88 2.40 -6.90 -0.98
CA HIS A 88 2.49 -5.61 -0.30
C HIS A 88 2.27 -4.43 -1.24
N GLU A 89 2.87 -4.44 -2.44
CA GLU A 89 2.66 -3.43 -3.47
C GLU A 89 1.20 -3.36 -3.92
N LEU A 90 0.56 -4.51 -4.13
CA LEU A 90 -0.86 -4.58 -4.49
C LEU A 90 -1.75 -3.94 -3.41
N ILE A 91 -1.56 -4.29 -2.13
CA ILE A 91 -2.38 -3.73 -1.04
C ILE A 91 -2.02 -2.30 -0.67
N SER A 92 -0.85 -1.82 -1.10
CA SER A 92 -0.45 -0.42 -0.92
C SER A 92 -1.15 0.50 -1.93
N ALA A 93 -1.69 -0.03 -3.03
CA ALA A 93 -2.45 0.75 -3.99
C ALA A 93 -3.76 1.26 -3.38
N ASP A 94 -4.01 2.57 -3.41
CA ASP A 94 -5.18 3.19 -2.76
C ASP A 94 -6.53 2.54 -3.10
N PRO A 95 -6.83 2.19 -4.37
CA PRO A 95 -8.10 1.56 -4.72
C PRO A 95 -8.29 0.17 -4.08
N VAL A 96 -7.20 -0.52 -3.74
CA VAL A 96 -7.21 -1.81 -3.03
C VAL A 96 -7.28 -1.56 -1.53
N ARG A 97 -6.41 -0.70 -1.02
CA ARG A 97 -6.25 -0.39 0.40
C ARG A 97 -7.53 0.12 1.06
N CYS A 98 -8.29 0.98 0.38
CA CYS A 98 -9.53 1.52 0.93
C CYS A 98 -10.64 0.47 1.13
N GLN A 99 -10.49 -0.74 0.58
CA GLN A 99 -11.48 -1.81 0.71
C GLN A 99 -11.05 -2.92 1.67
N LEU A 100 -9.81 -2.87 2.16
CA LEU A 100 -9.25 -3.84 3.10
C LEU A 100 -9.10 -3.21 4.47
N PHE A 101 -9.17 -4.06 5.49
CA PHE A 101 -8.82 -3.67 6.85
C PHE A 101 -7.46 -4.27 7.22
N LYS A 102 -6.70 -3.56 8.05
CA LYS A 102 -5.46 -4.05 8.67
C LYS A 102 -5.61 -5.47 9.24
N ASP A 103 -6.77 -5.74 9.82
CA ASP A 103 -7.11 -7.01 10.47
C ASP A 103 -7.20 -8.18 9.47
N ASP A 104 -7.42 -7.91 8.18
CA ASP A 104 -7.62 -8.92 7.14
C ASP A 104 -6.28 -9.57 6.72
N TYR A 105 -5.17 -8.84 6.85
CA TYR A 105 -3.82 -9.31 6.53
C TYR A 105 -2.87 -9.28 7.74
N ALA A 106 -3.40 -9.24 8.95
CA ALA A 106 -2.60 -9.37 10.16
C ALA A 106 -1.88 -10.73 10.18
N VAL A 107 -0.66 -10.76 10.72
CA VAL A 107 0.14 -12.01 10.84
C VAL A 107 -0.55 -13.12 11.63
N THR A 108 -1.51 -12.76 12.49
CA THR A 108 -2.33 -13.69 13.28
C THR A 108 -3.44 -14.35 12.47
N LYS A 109 -3.74 -13.86 11.26
CA LYS A 109 -4.68 -14.50 10.33
C LYS A 109 -3.95 -15.53 9.47
N SER A 110 -4.70 -16.48 8.91
CA SER A 110 -4.14 -17.38 7.92
C SER A 110 -4.04 -16.71 6.55
N PRO A 111 -3.08 -17.08 5.69
CA PRO A 111 -3.03 -16.62 4.31
C PRO A 111 -4.34 -16.83 3.55
N GLN A 112 -5.06 -17.94 3.81
CA GLN A 112 -6.33 -18.23 3.17
C GLN A 112 -7.46 -17.29 3.64
N SER A 113 -7.47 -16.91 4.91
CA SER A 113 -8.42 -15.88 5.40
C SER A 113 -8.17 -14.55 4.70
N PHE A 114 -6.90 -14.18 4.53
CA PHE A 114 -6.54 -12.99 3.79
C PHE A 114 -6.91 -13.11 2.30
N ALA A 115 -6.69 -14.27 1.67
CA ALA A 115 -7.11 -14.52 0.30
C ALA A 115 -8.62 -14.30 0.10
N GLY A 116 -9.44 -14.76 1.07
CA GLY A 116 -10.89 -14.56 1.05
C GLY A 116 -11.28 -13.08 1.12
N ALA A 117 -10.65 -12.31 2.01
CA ALA A 117 -10.87 -10.86 2.09
C ALA A 117 -10.42 -10.15 0.82
N LEU A 118 -9.24 -10.49 0.29
CA LEU A 118 -8.73 -9.92 -0.94
C LEU A 118 -9.59 -10.30 -2.15
N ALA A 119 -10.14 -11.51 -2.23
CA ALA A 119 -11.02 -11.91 -3.32
C ALA A 119 -12.37 -11.17 -3.32
N ALA A 120 -12.81 -10.63 -2.18
CA ALA A 120 -14.09 -9.95 -2.03
C ALA A 120 -14.06 -8.48 -2.48
N ILE A 121 -12.88 -7.90 -2.69
CA ILE A 121 -12.74 -6.49 -3.09
C ILE A 121 -12.79 -6.32 -4.61
N ASP A 122 -13.18 -5.13 -5.06
CA ASP A 122 -13.24 -4.79 -6.47
C ASP A 122 -12.01 -3.98 -6.90
N VAL A 123 -11.16 -4.53 -7.77
CA VAL A 123 -9.92 -3.87 -8.20
C VAL A 123 -10.03 -3.22 -9.59
N PRO A 124 -9.28 -2.14 -9.88
CA PRO A 124 -9.22 -1.56 -11.21
C PRO A 124 -8.68 -2.56 -12.25
N GLU A 125 -9.03 -2.40 -13.53
CA GLU A 125 -8.58 -3.31 -14.61
C GLU A 125 -7.06 -3.52 -14.62
N SER A 126 -6.29 -2.45 -14.39
CA SER A 126 -4.83 -2.49 -14.33
C SER A 126 -4.27 -3.42 -13.25
N HIS A 127 -5.04 -3.70 -12.20
CA HIS A 127 -4.62 -4.52 -11.06
C HIS A 127 -5.23 -5.92 -11.07
N LYS A 128 -6.18 -6.25 -11.96
CA LYS A 128 -6.89 -7.54 -11.95
C LYS A 128 -5.97 -8.76 -12.07
N SER A 129 -4.94 -8.68 -12.91
CA SER A 129 -3.99 -9.79 -13.07
C SER A 129 -3.19 -10.03 -11.79
N ALA A 130 -2.62 -8.96 -11.21
CA ALA A 130 -1.86 -9.02 -9.96
C ALA A 130 -2.75 -9.48 -8.79
N HIS A 131 -3.99 -8.99 -8.74
CA HIS A 131 -4.99 -9.38 -7.75
C HIS A 131 -5.31 -10.86 -7.80
N LYS A 132 -5.63 -11.40 -8.99
CA LYS A 132 -5.89 -12.83 -9.15
C LYS A 132 -4.69 -13.68 -8.73
N GLN A 133 -3.48 -13.30 -9.16
CA GLN A 133 -2.25 -14.01 -8.79
C GLN A 133 -2.00 -13.98 -7.27
N ALA A 134 -2.23 -12.84 -6.63
CA ALA A 134 -2.09 -12.69 -5.18
C ALA A 134 -3.11 -13.58 -4.43
N VAL A 135 -4.38 -13.58 -4.86
CA VAL A 135 -5.43 -14.44 -4.30
C VAL A 135 -5.06 -15.92 -4.45
N ASP A 136 -4.70 -16.37 -5.65
CA ASP A 136 -4.33 -17.77 -5.90
C ASP A 136 -3.13 -18.20 -5.05
N ARG A 137 -2.12 -17.32 -4.95
CA ARG A 137 -0.92 -17.58 -4.15
C ARG A 137 -1.21 -17.68 -2.65
N LEU A 138 -2.04 -16.77 -2.13
CA LEU A 138 -2.44 -16.75 -0.73
C LEU A 138 -3.34 -17.96 -0.39
N ALA A 139 -4.29 -18.28 -1.25
CA ALA A 139 -5.20 -19.41 -1.07
C ALA A 139 -4.46 -20.76 -1.07
N GLY A 140 -3.40 -20.88 -1.88
CA GLY A 140 -2.58 -22.09 -1.98
C GLY A 140 -1.52 -22.26 -0.88
N ALA A 141 -1.28 -21.26 -0.04
CA ALA A 141 -0.26 -21.30 1.02
C ALA A 141 -0.86 -21.65 2.37
N ARG A 142 -0.23 -22.57 3.12
CA ARG A 142 -0.67 -22.95 4.47
C ARG A 142 -0.16 -22.00 5.55
N SER A 143 0.90 -21.26 5.24
CA SER A 143 1.52 -20.28 6.14
C SER A 143 2.18 -19.15 5.36
N TYR A 144 2.42 -18.01 6.01
CA TYR A 144 3.14 -16.89 5.40
C TYR A 144 4.60 -17.25 5.04
N GLY A 145 5.21 -18.24 5.72
CA GLY A 145 6.56 -18.70 5.40
C GLY A 145 6.67 -19.32 3.99
N GLU A 146 5.65 -20.06 3.56
CA GLU A 146 5.60 -20.67 2.22
C GLU A 146 5.50 -19.63 1.10
N LEU A 147 4.96 -18.44 1.41
CA LEU A 147 4.83 -17.36 0.45
C LEU A 147 6.18 -16.75 0.07
N LYS A 148 7.20 -16.81 0.93
CA LYS A 148 8.52 -16.24 0.65
C LYS A 148 9.38 -17.12 -0.27
N VAL A 149 9.13 -18.44 -0.27
CA VAL A 149 9.99 -19.42 -0.96
C VAL A 149 9.73 -19.48 -2.46
N LYS A 150 8.50 -19.17 -2.92
CA LYS A 150 8.12 -19.31 -4.34
C LYS A 150 8.68 -18.24 -5.29
N THR A 151 9.29 -17.17 -4.79
CA THR A 151 9.87 -16.13 -5.66
C THR A 151 11.26 -16.50 -6.19
N GLN A 152 11.91 -17.57 -5.69
CA GLN A 152 13.25 -18.00 -6.14
C GLN A 152 13.27 -19.12 -7.19
N ALA A 153 12.14 -19.67 -7.63
CA ALA A 153 12.12 -20.82 -8.53
C ALA A 153 11.21 -20.62 -9.76
N SER A 154 11.63 -19.75 -10.68
CA SER A 154 11.24 -19.89 -12.10
C SER A 154 12.23 -19.16 -13.01
N ALA A 155 13.49 -19.62 -12.97
CA ALA A 155 14.50 -19.29 -13.96
C ALA A 155 15.24 -20.57 -14.39
N PHE A 156 14.50 -21.64 -14.68
CA PHE A 156 15.03 -22.80 -15.39
C PHE A 156 14.00 -23.27 -16.41
N LEU A 157 14.11 -22.72 -17.62
CA LEU A 157 13.61 -23.43 -18.80
C LEU A 157 14.52 -24.64 -19.03
N PRO A 158 13.99 -25.88 -19.06
CA PRO A 158 14.79 -27.04 -19.42
C PRO A 158 15.08 -26.94 -20.93
N GLY A 159 16.32 -26.60 -21.30
CA GLY A 159 16.76 -26.65 -22.70
C GLY A 159 17.71 -25.55 -23.18
N VAL A 160 18.11 -24.58 -22.34
CA VAL A 160 19.09 -23.55 -22.76
C VAL A 160 20.45 -23.86 -22.14
N THR A 161 21.32 -24.50 -22.90
CA THR A 161 22.76 -24.56 -22.60
C THR A 161 23.38 -23.18 -22.84
N LEU A 162 23.70 -22.45 -21.77
CA LEU A 162 24.56 -21.27 -21.85
C LEU A 162 26.03 -21.74 -21.91
N PRO A 163 26.83 -21.31 -22.90
CA PRO A 163 28.24 -21.65 -22.95
C PRO A 163 28.98 -20.99 -21.77
N THR A 164 29.68 -21.84 -21.03
CA THR A 164 30.61 -21.47 -19.97
C THR A 164 31.87 -20.92 -20.63
N SER A 165 32.09 -19.61 -20.59
CA SER A 165 33.43 -19.02 -20.51
C SER A 165 33.34 -17.49 -20.47
N LEU A 166 33.82 -16.90 -19.38
CA LEU A 166 34.87 -15.87 -19.41
C LEU A 166 35.34 -15.65 -17.96
N THR A 167 36.47 -16.29 -17.68
CA THR A 167 37.29 -16.17 -16.48
C THR A 167 37.64 -14.71 -16.24
N GLN A 168 37.07 -14.09 -15.20
CA GLN A 168 37.48 -12.77 -14.75
C GLN A 168 38.65 -12.93 -13.76
N THR A 169 39.88 -12.84 -14.27
CA THR A 169 41.09 -12.71 -13.45
C THR A 169 41.08 -11.37 -12.73
N ALA A 170 41.18 -11.43 -11.41
CA ALA A 170 41.34 -10.29 -10.53
C ALA A 170 42.69 -9.60 -10.74
N THR A 171 42.67 -8.26 -10.84
CA THR A 171 43.84 -7.43 -10.55
C THR A 171 43.46 -6.40 -9.50
N ARG A 172 44.01 -6.58 -8.29
CA ARG A 172 44.04 -5.55 -7.25
C ARG A 172 44.88 -4.38 -7.76
N SER A 173 44.35 -3.16 -7.70
CA SER A 173 45.17 -1.97 -7.50
C SER A 173 44.64 -1.19 -6.30
N ARG A 174 45.58 -0.72 -5.49
CA ARG A 174 45.42 -0.14 -4.16
C ARG A 174 45.82 1.32 -4.30
N GLY A 175 44.96 2.24 -3.86
CA GLY A 175 45.35 3.62 -3.53
C GLY A 175 44.65 4.73 -4.32
N GLY A 176 44.15 5.72 -3.58
CA GLY A 176 43.92 7.08 -4.08
C GLY A 176 42.46 7.51 -4.15
N HIS A 177 42.06 8.40 -3.23
CA HIS A 177 40.91 9.29 -3.40
C HIS A 177 40.96 9.98 -4.77
N GLY A 178 39.89 9.85 -5.57
CA GLY A 178 39.78 10.53 -6.86
C GLY A 178 38.32 10.67 -7.28
N VAL A 179 37.83 11.89 -7.19
CA VAL A 179 36.53 12.36 -7.69
C VAL A 179 36.46 12.14 -9.20
N LEU A 180 35.39 11.49 -9.68
CA LEU A 180 35.07 11.46 -11.12
C LEU A 180 33.96 12.49 -11.40
N ASN A 181 34.35 13.65 -11.92
CA ASN A 181 33.43 14.61 -12.53
C ASN A 181 33.06 14.15 -13.96
N PRO A 182 31.83 14.43 -14.42
CA PRO A 182 31.32 13.96 -15.70
C PRO A 182 31.95 14.72 -16.88
N VAL A 183 32.37 13.98 -17.92
CA VAL A 183 32.76 14.54 -19.22
C VAL A 183 31.50 14.81 -20.04
N THR A 184 31.19 16.10 -20.20
CA THR A 184 30.21 16.64 -21.13
C THR A 184 30.64 16.32 -22.57
N ALA A 185 29.78 15.65 -23.33
CA ALA A 185 29.97 15.43 -24.76
C ALA A 185 29.62 16.72 -25.52
N GLU A 186 30.64 17.37 -26.10
CA GLU A 186 30.48 18.51 -27.00
C GLU A 186 29.93 18.04 -28.36
N LEU A 187 28.84 18.67 -28.81
CA LEU A 187 28.25 18.54 -30.14
C LEU A 187 29.07 19.36 -31.17
N PRO A 188 29.20 18.89 -32.43
CA PRO A 188 30.01 19.56 -33.45
C PRO A 188 29.40 20.88 -33.96
N PRO A 189 30.25 21.83 -34.44
CA PRO A 189 29.87 23.20 -34.75
C PRO A 189 29.08 23.33 -36.07
N ASN A 190 28.06 24.18 -36.05
CA ASN A 190 27.29 24.57 -37.22
C ASN A 190 27.89 25.85 -37.86
N THR A 191 28.38 25.73 -39.09
CA THR A 191 28.99 26.80 -39.87
C THR A 191 27.94 27.68 -40.57
N LYS A 192 27.79 28.93 -40.12
CA LYS A 192 27.49 30.16 -40.92
C LYS A 192 27.91 31.34 -40.02
N GLY A 193 28.94 32.15 -40.28
CA GLY A 193 29.33 32.81 -41.52
C GLY A 193 28.76 34.23 -41.53
N PHE A 194 29.52 35.22 -41.03
CA PHE A 194 29.71 36.59 -41.58
C PHE A 194 30.51 37.48 -40.59
N GLU A 195 31.77 37.79 -40.93
CA GLU A 195 32.45 39.05 -40.60
C GLU A 195 31.76 40.18 -41.41
N ARG A 196 31.70 41.47 -41.05
CA ARG A 196 32.52 42.34 -40.20
C ARG A 196 31.69 43.60 -39.90
#